data_AF-A0A921FLY5-F1
#
_entry.id   AF-A0A921FLY5-F1
#
_cell.length_a   1.000
_cell.length_b   1.000
_cell.length_c   1.000
_cell.angle_alpha   90.00
_cell.angle_beta   90.00
_cell.angle_gamma   90.00
#
_symmetry.space_group_name_H-M   'P 1'
#
loop_
_entity.id
_entity.type
_entity.pdbx_description
1 polymer ?
#
loop_
_entity_poly.entity_id
_entity_poly.type
_entity_poly.pdbx_seq_one_letter_code
_entity_poly.pdbx_strand_id
1 'polypeptide(L)'
;MKIWELLGGLTVIVVLVFWIRWLLKPNASATWPENDWARASLLYAIPISLTLLGTTGVGTFAEHHGLPDALLLVLGIPMLFAVFIVGPAFLLTLFGVPMPPFLVPKWIRTQDREHRRLKRVARKRRWQDPQVKKSEISANVSGTLIAVGTVAVVLVVGIWSMSANGGS
;
A
#
# COMPACT_ATOMS: atom_id res chain seq x y z
N MET A 1 -3.30 -7.59 38.44
CA MET A 1 -2.80 -7.52 37.05
C MET A 1 -3.81 -6.95 36.05
N LYS A 2 -5.12 -6.91 36.34
CA LYS A 2 -6.17 -6.58 35.35
C LYS A 2 -6.36 -5.09 35.03
N ILE A 3 -6.00 -4.19 35.96
CA ILE A 3 -5.98 -2.74 35.69
C ILE A 3 -4.99 -2.38 34.55
N TRP A 4 -3.96 -3.21 34.34
CA TRP A 4 -2.99 -3.02 33.27
C TRP A 4 -3.58 -3.26 31.87
N GLU A 5 -4.64 -4.07 31.74
CA GLU A 5 -5.34 -4.28 30.47
C GLU A 5 -6.08 -3.01 30.05
N LEU A 6 -6.80 -2.40 31.01
CA LEU A 6 -7.47 -1.11 30.79
C LEU A 6 -6.46 0.01 30.50
N LEU A 7 -5.42 0.15 31.33
CA LEU A 7 -4.40 1.17 31.16
C LEU A 7 -3.65 0.99 29.84
N GLY A 8 -3.31 -0.27 29.48
CA GLY A 8 -2.69 -0.61 28.21
C GLY A 8 -3.60 -0.25 27.03
N GLY A 9 -4.86 -0.69 27.05
CA GLY A 9 -5.84 -0.40 26.01
C GLY A 9 -6.08 1.10 25.82
N LEU A 10 -6.28 1.85 26.91
CA LEU A 10 -6.43 3.31 26.88
C LEU A 10 -5.17 4.00 26.36
N THR A 11 -3.98 3.57 26.78
CA THR A 11 -2.72 4.13 26.29
C THR A 11 -2.59 3.93 24.79
N VAL A 12 -2.91 2.75 24.28
CA VAL A 12 -2.90 2.46 22.84
C VAL A 12 -3.91 3.33 22.09
N ILE A 13 -5.11 3.54 22.64
CA ILE A 13 -6.12 4.45 22.06
C ILE A 13 -5.60 5.89 22.03
N VAL A 14 -4.95 6.36 23.08
CA VAL A 14 -4.32 7.69 23.10
C VAL A 14 -3.25 7.80 22.02
N VAL A 15 -2.39 6.79 21.88
CA VAL A 15 -1.38 6.73 20.80
C VAL A 15 -2.05 6.76 19.42
N LEU A 16 -3.16 6.03 19.22
CA LEU A 16 -3.94 6.06 17.99
C LEU A 16 -4.47 7.46 17.69
N VAL A 17 -5.03 8.15 18.68
CA VAL A 17 -5.54 9.51 18.51
C VAL A 17 -4.43 10.47 18.12
N PHE A 18 -3.26 10.38 18.77
CA PHE A 18 -2.09 11.16 18.39
C PHE A 18 -1.60 10.82 16.98
N TRP A 19 -1.60 9.55 16.61
CA TRP A 19 -1.24 9.08 15.27
C TRP A 19 -2.16 9.67 14.20
N ILE A 20 -3.48 9.54 14.38
CA ILE A 20 -4.49 10.09 13.46
C ILE A 20 -4.36 11.61 13.39
N ARG A 21 -4.15 12.28 14.54
CA ARG A 21 -3.97 13.73 14.57
C ARG A 21 -2.75 14.19 13.79
N TRP A 22 -1.61 13.52 13.96
CA TRP A 22 -0.40 13.78 13.19
C TRP A 22 -0.62 13.50 11.70
N LEU A 23 -1.28 12.39 11.37
CA LEU A 23 -1.59 12.00 9.99
C LEU A 23 -2.49 13.02 9.27
N LEU A 24 -3.45 13.62 9.97
CA LEU A 24 -4.35 14.62 9.40
C LEU A 24 -3.76 16.03 9.39
N LYS A 25 -2.93 16.36 10.38
CA LYS A 25 -2.31 17.68 10.56
C LYS A 25 -0.81 17.49 10.80
N PRO A 26 -0.03 17.21 9.75
CA PRO A 26 1.40 17.00 9.87
C PRO A 26 2.13 18.32 10.16
N ASN A 27 3.35 18.23 10.67
CA ASN A 27 4.25 19.37 10.75
C ASN A 27 4.68 19.80 9.33
N ALA A 28 5.05 21.07 9.16
CA ALA A 28 5.45 21.61 7.85
C ALA A 28 6.66 20.89 7.23
N SER A 29 7.53 20.30 8.06
CA SER A 29 8.69 19.52 7.63
C SER A 29 8.40 18.03 7.37
N ALA A 30 7.16 17.57 7.53
CA ALA A 30 6.83 16.16 7.39
C ALA A 30 6.95 15.70 5.94
N THR A 31 7.75 14.65 5.74
CA THR A 31 7.88 13.95 4.46
C THR A 31 7.20 12.60 4.56
N TRP A 32 6.44 12.24 3.52
CA TRP A 32 5.88 10.90 3.41
C TRP A 32 6.90 9.97 2.75
N PRO A 33 7.06 8.71 3.21
CA PRO A 33 8.00 7.79 2.60
C PRO A 33 7.68 7.55 1.12
N GLU A 34 8.71 7.28 0.32
CA GLU A 34 8.53 6.89 -1.09
C GLU A 34 8.28 5.39 -1.27
N ASN A 35 8.75 4.56 -0.32
CA ASN A 35 8.60 3.11 -0.37
C ASN A 35 7.15 2.68 -0.14
N ASP A 36 6.52 2.04 -1.13
CA ASP A 36 5.13 1.60 -1.10
C ASP A 36 4.77 0.75 0.13
N TRP A 37 5.69 -0.13 0.59
CA TRP A 37 5.46 -0.91 1.82
C TRP A 37 5.39 -0.02 3.05
N ALA A 38 6.36 0.88 3.24
CA ALA A 38 6.38 1.79 4.37
C ALA A 38 5.15 2.72 4.34
N ARG A 39 4.75 3.18 3.15
CA ARG A 39 3.56 4.02 2.96
C ARG A 39 2.28 3.31 3.39
N ALA A 40 2.06 2.10 2.89
CA ALA A 40 0.87 1.31 3.22
C ALA A 40 0.84 1.01 4.73
N SER A 41 2.00 0.65 5.31
CA SER A 41 2.12 0.34 6.73
C SER A 41 1.80 1.55 7.62
N LEU A 42 2.37 2.72 7.32
CA LEU A 42 2.12 3.95 8.10
C LEU A 42 0.68 4.47 7.95
N LEU A 43 0.09 4.32 6.76
CA LEU A 43 -1.24 4.85 6.47
C LEU A 43 -2.36 3.97 7.00
N TYR A 44 -2.17 2.64 6.95
CA TYR A 44 -3.24 1.69 7.19
C TYR A 44 -2.89 0.66 8.26
N ALA A 45 -1.72 0.01 8.20
CA ALA A 45 -1.39 -1.05 9.15
C ALA A 45 -1.30 -0.53 10.59
N ILE A 46 -0.58 0.57 10.84
CA ILE A 46 -0.44 1.13 12.18
C ILE A 46 -1.79 1.54 12.79
N PRO A 47 -2.65 2.34 12.12
CA PRO A 47 -3.98 2.64 12.64
C PRO A 47 -4.83 1.40 12.92
N ILE A 48 -4.78 0.38 12.06
CA ILE A 48 -5.51 -0.89 12.28
C ILE A 48 -4.98 -1.60 13.53
N SER A 49 -3.67 -1.80 13.62
CA SER A 49 -3.03 -2.50 14.74
C SER A 49 -3.30 -1.80 16.07
N LEU A 50 -3.20 -0.48 16.11
CA LEU A 50 -3.50 0.31 17.30
C LEU A 50 -5.00 0.24 17.64
N THR A 51 -5.89 0.25 16.65
CA THR A 51 -7.33 0.08 16.90
C THR A 51 -7.59 -1.28 17.52
N LEU A 52 -7.10 -2.37 16.91
CA LEU A 52 -7.28 -3.74 17.42
C LEU A 52 -6.72 -3.91 18.83
N LEU A 53 -5.49 -3.48 19.08
CA LEU A 53 -4.86 -3.58 20.39
C LEU A 53 -5.59 -2.73 21.44
N GLY A 54 -5.98 -1.51 21.09
CA GLY A 54 -6.69 -0.60 21.98
C GLY A 54 -8.07 -1.12 22.36
N THR A 55 -8.87 -1.53 21.38
CA THR A 55 -10.23 -2.04 21.61
C THR A 55 -10.21 -3.38 22.31
N THR A 56 -9.27 -4.27 22.01
CA THR A 56 -9.14 -5.57 22.69
C THR A 56 -8.74 -5.38 24.16
N GLY A 57 -7.79 -4.47 24.45
CA GLY A 57 -7.38 -4.18 25.84
C GLY A 57 -8.51 -3.62 26.69
N VAL A 58 -9.31 -2.68 26.15
CA VAL A 58 -10.46 -2.13 26.88
C VAL A 58 -11.63 -3.12 26.92
N GLY A 59 -11.88 -3.86 25.84
CA GLY A 59 -12.97 -4.83 25.72
C GLY A 59 -12.81 -6.01 26.68
N THR A 60 -11.61 -6.59 26.74
CA THR A 60 -11.30 -7.66 27.71
C THR A 60 -11.52 -7.20 29.15
N PHE A 61 -11.07 -6.00 29.52
CA PHE A 61 -11.36 -5.43 30.84
C PHE A 61 -12.87 -5.27 31.09
N ALA A 62 -13.61 -4.80 30.09
CA ALA A 62 -15.05 -4.59 30.18
C ALA A 62 -15.83 -5.88 30.40
N GLU A 63 -15.51 -6.94 29.64
CA GLU A 63 -16.11 -8.27 29.80
C GLU A 63 -15.85 -8.86 31.19
N HIS A 64 -14.62 -8.75 31.68
CA HIS A 64 -14.26 -9.27 33.00
C HIS A 64 -14.92 -8.55 34.18
N HIS A 65 -15.43 -7.34 33.98
CA HIS A 65 -16.05 -6.53 35.03
C HIS A 65 -17.54 -6.29 34.80
N GLY A 66 -18.14 -6.96 33.82
CA GLY A 66 -19.57 -6.82 33.52
C GLY A 66 -19.96 -5.38 33.20
N LEU A 67 -19.07 -4.64 32.52
CA LEU A 67 -19.38 -3.27 32.09
C LEU A 67 -20.48 -3.27 31.02
N PRO A 68 -21.21 -2.15 30.86
CA PRO A 68 -22.36 -2.09 29.96
C PRO A 68 -22.01 -2.44 28.51
N ASP A 69 -22.89 -3.18 27.83
CA ASP A 69 -22.74 -3.54 26.41
C ASP A 69 -22.57 -2.33 25.49
N ALA A 70 -23.08 -1.16 25.89
CA ALA A 70 -22.86 0.11 25.20
C ALA A 70 -21.37 0.44 25.03
N LEU A 71 -20.53 0.09 26.01
CA LEU A 71 -19.08 0.27 25.92
C LEU A 71 -18.47 -0.63 24.84
N LEU A 72 -18.88 -1.89 24.79
CA LEU A 72 -18.44 -2.85 23.76
C LEU A 72 -18.91 -2.42 22.37
N LEU A 73 -20.13 -1.89 22.25
CA LEU A 73 -20.66 -1.34 21.00
C LEU A 73 -19.82 -0.14 20.52
N VAL A 74 -19.51 0.79 21.42
CA VAL A 74 -18.69 1.97 21.10
C VAL A 74 -17.28 1.57 20.66
N LEU A 75 -16.68 0.55 21.28
CA LEU A 75 -15.38 0.00 20.87
C LEU A 75 -15.46 -0.82 19.57
N GLY A 76 -16.60 -1.46 19.32
CA GLY A 76 -16.85 -2.27 18.14
C GLY A 76 -16.91 -1.46 16.85
N ILE A 77 -17.47 -0.24 16.89
CA ILE A 77 -17.61 0.62 15.68
C ILE A 77 -16.24 0.94 15.04
N PRO A 78 -15.23 1.48 15.77
CA PRO A 78 -13.89 1.69 15.24
C PRO A 78 -13.23 0.40 14.75
N MET A 79 -13.43 -0.72 15.47
CA MET A 79 -12.86 -2.01 15.12
C MET A 79 -13.40 -2.55 13.79
N LEU A 80 -14.72 -2.48 13.58
CA LEU A 80 -15.35 -2.84 12.32
C LEU A 80 -14.82 -1.97 11.18
N PHE A 81 -14.71 -0.66 11.39
CA PHE A 81 -14.15 0.24 10.39
C PHE A 81 -12.70 -0.12 10.04
N ALA A 82 -11.86 -0.38 11.04
CA ALA A 82 -10.48 -0.79 10.86
C ALA A 82 -10.36 -2.08 10.04
N VAL A 83 -11.15 -3.11 10.37
CA VAL A 83 -11.07 -4.42 9.71
C VAL A 83 -11.65 -4.38 8.30
N PHE A 84 -12.84 -3.81 8.11
CA PHE A 84 -13.59 -3.94 6.86
C PHE A 84 -13.33 -2.84 5.84
N ILE A 85 -12.83 -1.67 6.27
CA ILE A 85 -12.55 -0.56 5.36
C ILE A 85 -11.05 -0.35 5.24
N VAL A 86 -10.35 -0.23 6.37
CA VAL A 86 -8.92 0.09 6.37
C VAL A 86 -8.08 -1.15 6.00
N GLY A 87 -8.48 -2.35 6.44
CA GLY A 87 -7.82 -3.63 6.11
C GLY A 87 -7.70 -3.90 4.60
N PRO A 88 -8.82 -3.93 3.85
CA PRO A 88 -8.77 -4.07 2.40
C PRO A 88 -7.99 -2.93 1.73
N ALA A 89 -8.08 -1.71 2.25
CA ALA A 89 -7.30 -0.58 1.72
C ALA A 89 -5.78 -0.84 1.84
N PHE A 90 -5.31 -1.39 2.95
CA PHE A 90 -3.91 -1.80 3.11
C PHE A 90 -3.47 -2.79 2.02
N LEU A 91 -4.24 -3.86 1.81
CA LEU A 91 -3.92 -4.89 0.81
C LEU A 91 -3.90 -4.31 -0.59
N LEU A 92 -4.92 -3.54 -0.96
CA LEU A 92 -5.03 -2.88 -2.26
C LEU A 92 -3.84 -1.93 -2.52
N THR A 93 -3.36 -1.21 -1.51
CA THR A 93 -2.14 -0.39 -1.69
C THR A 93 -0.88 -1.21 -1.95
N LEU A 94 -0.73 -2.38 -1.32
CA LEU A 94 0.41 -3.26 -1.57
C LEU A 94 0.40 -3.81 -3.00
N PHE A 95 -0.78 -4.01 -3.59
CA PHE A 95 -0.93 -4.39 -5.00
C PHE A 95 -0.84 -3.20 -5.98
N GLY A 96 -0.50 -2.01 -5.51
CA GLY A 96 -0.35 -0.81 -6.35
C GLY A 96 -1.68 -0.21 -6.83
N VAL A 97 -2.81 -0.61 -6.26
CA VAL A 97 -4.12 -0.07 -6.62
C VAL A 97 -4.23 1.36 -6.07
N PRO A 98 -4.51 2.37 -6.92
CA PRO A 98 -4.64 3.74 -6.46
C PRO A 98 -5.83 3.89 -5.52
N MET A 99 -5.57 4.37 -4.30
CA MET A 99 -6.59 4.57 -3.29
C MET A 99 -7.54 5.72 -3.61
N PRO A 100 -8.83 5.60 -3.23
CA PRO A 100 -9.76 6.71 -3.24
C PRO A 100 -9.25 7.92 -2.45
N PRO A 101 -9.53 9.16 -2.91
CA PRO A 101 -8.99 10.38 -2.32
C PRO A 101 -9.47 10.67 -0.89
N PHE A 102 -10.54 10.03 -0.43
CA PHE A 102 -11.06 10.18 0.93
C PHE A 102 -10.30 9.31 1.97
N LEU A 103 -9.62 8.24 1.52
CA LEU A 103 -8.80 7.38 2.40
C LEU A 103 -7.36 7.87 2.56
N VAL A 104 -6.97 8.91 1.84
CA VAL A 104 -5.60 9.44 1.84
C VAL A 104 -5.61 10.94 2.18
N PRO A 105 -4.93 11.36 3.26
CA PRO A 105 -4.76 12.77 3.60
C PRO A 105 -4.32 13.63 2.42
N LYS A 106 -4.85 14.86 2.35
CA LYS A 106 -4.61 15.78 1.22
C LYS A 106 -3.13 16.06 1.01
N TRP A 107 -2.35 16.21 2.08
CA TRP A 107 -0.92 16.53 2.02
C TRP A 107 -0.08 15.39 1.41
N ILE A 108 -0.41 14.14 1.72
CA ILE A 108 0.22 12.95 1.11
C ILE A 108 -0.10 12.94 -0.38
N ARG A 109 -1.38 13.18 -0.75
CA ARG A 109 -1.79 13.25 -2.16
C ARG A 109 -1.10 14.38 -2.92
N THR A 110 -0.83 15.52 -2.28
CA THR A 110 -0.08 16.61 -2.92
C THR A 110 1.39 16.26 -3.11
N GLN A 111 2.02 15.61 -2.13
CA GLN A 111 3.39 15.10 -2.27
C GLN A 111 3.49 14.05 -3.39
N ASP A 112 2.52 13.14 -3.49
CA ASP A 112 2.42 12.18 -4.60
C ASP A 112 2.32 12.85 -5.96
N ARG A 113 1.46 13.87 -6.06
CA ARG A 113 1.29 14.62 -7.31
C ARG A 113 2.58 15.31 -7.71
N GLU A 114 3.27 15.93 -6.76
CA GLU A 114 4.53 16.61 -7.02
C GLU A 114 5.64 15.62 -7.39
N HIS A 115 5.75 14.50 -6.67
CA HIS A 115 6.72 13.45 -6.99
C HIS A 115 6.46 12.83 -8.39
N ARG A 116 5.20 12.58 -8.76
CA ARG A 116 4.83 12.14 -10.12
C ARG A 116 5.16 13.21 -11.16
N ARG A 117 4.96 14.49 -10.84
CA ARG A 117 5.32 15.61 -11.72
C ARG A 117 6.83 15.67 -11.93
N LEU A 118 7.63 15.58 -10.87
CA LEU A 118 9.09 15.55 -10.92
C LEU A 118 9.60 14.36 -11.74
N LYS A 119 9.04 13.16 -11.53
CA LYS A 119 9.34 11.98 -12.36
C LYS A 119 9.03 12.20 -13.84
N ARG A 120 7.90 12.83 -14.17
CA ARG A 120 7.55 13.18 -15.56
C ARG A 120 8.51 14.20 -16.16
N VAL A 121 8.91 15.23 -15.40
CA VAL A 121 9.86 16.25 -15.85
C VAL A 121 11.26 15.63 -16.04
N ALA A 122 11.74 14.82 -15.09
CA ALA A 122 13.00 14.12 -15.19
C ALA A 122 13.04 13.19 -16.40
N ARG A 123 11.95 12.45 -16.64
CA ARG A 123 11.79 11.64 -17.86
C ARG A 123 11.87 12.53 -19.10
N LYS A 124 11.10 13.62 -19.19
CA LYS A 124 11.16 14.54 -20.34
C LYS A 124 12.57 15.10 -20.58
N ARG A 125 13.31 15.47 -19.54
CA ARG A 125 14.70 15.94 -19.65
C ARG A 125 15.64 14.84 -20.14
N ARG A 126 15.50 13.60 -19.65
CA ARG A 126 16.25 12.46 -20.20
C ARG A 126 15.98 12.24 -21.69
N TRP A 127 14.73 12.39 -22.13
CA TRP A 127 14.36 12.28 -23.55
C TRP A 127 14.84 13.45 -24.42
N GLN A 128 15.21 14.59 -23.81
CA GLN A 128 15.82 15.71 -24.50
C GLN A 128 17.31 15.49 -24.76
N ASP A 129 17.97 14.61 -24.01
CA ASP A 129 19.36 14.21 -24.28
C ASP A 129 19.39 13.25 -25.50
N PRO A 130 20.00 13.67 -26.63
CA PRO A 130 20.01 12.87 -27.84
C PRO A 130 20.77 11.54 -27.68
N GLN A 131 21.72 11.45 -26.75
CA GLN A 131 22.47 10.20 -26.53
C GLN A 131 21.63 9.17 -25.77
N VAL A 132 20.95 9.60 -24.70
CA VAL A 132 20.05 8.73 -23.91
C VAL A 132 18.88 8.25 -24.75
N LYS A 133 18.33 9.14 -25.60
CA LYS A 133 17.26 8.79 -26.54
C LYS A 133 17.69 7.69 -27.52
N LYS A 134 18.90 7.78 -28.10
CA LYS A 134 19.41 6.75 -29.02
C LYS A 134 19.65 5.41 -28.31
N SER A 135 20.21 5.42 -27.10
CA SER A 135 20.47 4.19 -26.34
C SER A 135 19.20 3.49 -25.87
N GLU A 136 18.16 4.22 -25.44
CA GLU A 136 16.89 3.60 -25.06
C GLU A 136 16.14 3.06 -26.27
N ILE A 137 16.18 3.74 -27.42
CA ILE A 137 15.59 3.25 -28.68
C ILE A 137 16.32 1.97 -29.13
N SER A 138 17.65 1.95 -29.12
CA SER A 138 18.40 0.76 -29.50
C SER A 138 18.14 -0.40 -28.54
N ALA A 139 18.05 -0.15 -27.23
CA ALA A 139 17.74 -1.18 -26.24
C ALA A 139 16.33 -1.76 -26.42
N ASN A 140 15.32 -0.91 -26.66
CA ASN A 140 13.96 -1.37 -26.94
C ASN A 140 13.90 -2.21 -28.22
N VAL A 141 14.49 -1.74 -29.33
CA VAL A 141 14.52 -2.46 -30.61
C VAL A 141 15.23 -3.82 -30.47
N SER A 142 16.34 -3.87 -29.72
CA SER A 142 17.04 -5.13 -29.41
C SER A 142 16.15 -6.09 -28.63
N GLY A 143 15.46 -5.59 -27.60
CA GLY A 143 14.54 -6.40 -26.79
C GLY A 143 13.37 -6.96 -27.60
N THR A 144 12.77 -6.16 -28.49
CA THR A 144 11.68 -6.63 -29.36
C THR A 144 12.19 -7.66 -30.37
N LEU A 145 13.38 -7.47 -30.95
CA LEU A 145 13.97 -8.44 -31.89
C LEU A 145 14.28 -9.78 -31.20
N ILE A 146 14.79 -9.75 -29.97
CA ILE A 146 15.03 -10.97 -29.18
C ILE A 146 13.70 -11.67 -28.89
N ALA A 147 12.66 -10.93 -28.47
CA ALA A 147 11.35 -11.51 -28.20
C ALA A 147 10.72 -12.14 -29.44
N VAL A 148 10.75 -11.43 -30.59
CA VAL A 148 10.23 -11.94 -31.87
C VAL A 148 11.03 -13.16 -32.35
N GLY A 149 12.37 -13.12 -32.24
CA GLY A 149 13.23 -14.24 -32.59
C GLY A 149 12.96 -15.47 -31.72
N THR A 150 12.75 -15.28 -30.41
CA THR A 150 12.41 -16.37 -29.48
C THR A 150 11.07 -17.01 -29.85
N VAL A 151 10.06 -16.20 -30.15
CA VAL A 151 8.74 -16.69 -30.57
C VAL A 151 8.83 -17.43 -31.91
N ALA A 152 9.60 -16.92 -32.87
CA ALA A 152 9.80 -17.56 -34.16
C ALA A 152 10.51 -18.92 -34.03
N VAL A 153 11.54 -19.02 -33.19
CA VAL A 153 12.23 -20.29 -32.91
C VAL A 153 11.29 -21.29 -32.25
N VAL A 154 10.50 -20.87 -31.26
CA VAL A 154 9.51 -21.74 -30.60
C VAL A 154 8.47 -22.24 -31.61
N LEU A 155 7.99 -21.38 -32.51
CA LEU A 155 7.04 -21.78 -33.55
C LEU A 155 7.65 -22.76 -34.55
N VAL A 156 8.88 -22.53 -35.02
CA VAL A 156 9.57 -23.43 -35.96
C VAL A 156 9.84 -24.78 -35.32
N VAL A 157 10.33 -24.81 -34.08
CA VAL A 157 10.57 -26.05 -33.33
C VAL A 157 9.24 -26.79 -33.07
N GLY A 158 8.17 -26.07 -32.72
CA GLY A 158 6.84 -26.64 -32.54
C GLY A 158 6.28 -27.27 -33.81
N ILE A 159 6.37 -26.58 -34.95
CA ILE A 159 5.92 -27.09 -36.25
C ILE A 159 6.75 -28.31 -36.68
N TRP A 160 8.07 -28.27 -36.48
CA TRP A 160 8.95 -29.40 -36.82
C TRP A 160 8.68 -30.62 -35.95
N SER A 161 8.45 -30.43 -34.64
CA SER A 161 8.06 -31.51 -33.72
C SER A 161 6.69 -32.11 -34.06
N MET A 162 5.72 -31.30 -34.50
CA MET A 162 4.42 -31.79 -34.96
C MET A 162 4.54 -32.57 -36.29
N SER A 163 5.40 -32.11 -37.21
CA SER A 163 5.66 -32.81 -38.47
C SER A 163 6.41 -34.14 -38.27
N ALA A 164 7.27 -34.25 -37.25
CA ALA A 164 8.00 -35.47 -36.94
C ALA A 164 7.12 -36.54 -36.25
N ASN A 165 6.08 -36.13 -35.52
CA ASN A 165 5.15 -37.03 -34.82
C ASN A 165 3.89 -37.38 -35.63
N GLY A 166 3.66 -36.76 -36.80
CA GLY A 166 2.53 -37.06 -37.69
C GLY A 166 2.76 -38.19 -38.70
N GLY A 167 3.92 -38.85 -38.64
CA GLY A 167 4.27 -40.00 -39.47
C GLY A 167 4.11 -41.32 -38.72
N SER A 168 2.88 -41.73 -38.44
CA SER A 168 2.50 -43.10 -38.10
C SER A 168 1.09 -43.38 -38.56
#